data_AF-A0A6N4X2Q3-F1
#
_entry.id   AF-A0A6N4X2Q3-F1
#
_cell.length_a   1.000
_cell.length_b   1.000
_cell.length_c   1.000
_cell.angle_alpha   90.00
_cell.angle_beta   90.00
_cell.angle_gamma   90.00
#
_symmetry.space_group_name_H-M   'P 1'
#
loop_
_entity.id
_entity.type
_entity.pdbx_description
1 polymer ?
#
loop_
_entity_poly.entity_id
_entity_poly.type
_entity_poly.pdbx_seq_one_letter_code
_entity_poly.pdbx_strand_id
1 'polypeptide(L)'
;MIRLLLLSTGLVSCAFLALWIRSKETRDLAELPRLHRLADPIAGSEDHLPALPEFSEAPVLDGGEGRADVVSFDGLSSKALAIRAEQDIGAALNWLSEDADASVFETAYPIIMHELVRQRPLQAAQMIPELQSGFLRDSLVTSISRQWVQVDSDAALAWASALEDASLRGHAQRSVLLAVCEASYEDAMGHVLALSVEQDRLDLLSTVFAHEIQSQRLRTQSSSRLLQLAESSIEQISEAPLRGRARFEAAQLLIATHPQVAFALVERAEASDSREGLLLTAFRSLSELDPDLANHMLNESTLSDSMKDQLRSASGPVLVEMVIPKRP
;
A
#
# COMPACT_ATOMS: atom_id res chain seq x y z
N MET A 1 21.30 39.98 -29.78
CA MET A 1 20.64 38.68 -30.08
C MET A 1 20.30 37.87 -28.82
N ILE A 2 20.00 38.50 -27.67
CA ILE A 2 19.46 37.80 -26.49
C ILE A 2 18.53 38.78 -25.76
N ARG A 3 17.24 38.81 -26.13
CA ARG A 3 16.15 39.35 -25.29
C ARG A 3 14.75 38.90 -25.73
N LEU A 4 14.63 37.80 -26.48
CA LEU A 4 13.35 37.39 -27.09
C LEU A 4 13.03 35.89 -26.93
N LEU A 5 13.49 35.25 -25.86
CA LEU A 5 13.27 33.81 -25.60
C LEU A 5 12.77 33.48 -24.18
N LEU A 6 12.03 34.39 -23.53
CA LEU A 6 11.44 34.14 -22.20
C LEU A 6 9.92 34.39 -22.12
N LEU A 7 9.22 34.42 -23.25
CA LEU A 7 7.77 34.66 -23.28
C LEU A 7 6.92 33.51 -23.86
N SER A 8 7.51 32.37 -24.26
CA SER A 8 6.75 31.26 -24.85
C SER A 8 6.36 30.14 -23.88
N THR A 9 6.92 30.07 -22.67
CA THR A 9 6.62 28.99 -21.72
C THR A 9 5.51 29.32 -20.71
N GLY A 10 5.15 30.60 -20.55
CA GLY A 10 4.10 31.02 -19.62
C GLY A 10 2.66 30.98 -20.18
N LEU A 11 2.49 31.04 -21.51
CA LEU A 11 1.16 31.15 -22.13
C LEU A 11 0.44 29.80 -22.33
N VAL A 12 1.17 28.69 -22.36
CA VAL A 12 0.57 27.35 -22.53
C VAL A 12 -0.12 26.86 -21.25
N SER A 13 0.35 27.33 -20.07
CA SER A 13 -0.20 26.89 -18.77
C SER A 13 -1.56 27.54 -18.44
N CYS A 14 -1.76 28.82 -18.80
CA CYS A 14 -3.02 29.50 -18.55
C CYS A 14 -4.17 29.02 -19.45
N ALA A 15 -3.87 28.57 -20.68
CA ALA A 15 -4.88 28.03 -21.58
C ALA A 15 -5.44 26.68 -21.09
N PHE A 16 -4.61 25.85 -20.46
CA PHE A 16 -5.04 24.58 -19.86
C PHE A 16 -5.86 24.78 -18.58
N LEU A 17 -5.49 25.75 -17.73
CA LEU A 17 -6.25 26.06 -16.53
C LEU A 17 -7.64 26.62 -16.86
N ALA A 18 -7.75 27.47 -17.90
CA ALA A 18 -9.02 28.02 -18.34
C ALA A 18 -9.95 26.97 -18.99
N LEU A 19 -9.39 25.98 -19.70
CA LEU A 19 -10.15 24.85 -20.25
C LEU A 19 -10.57 23.84 -19.18
N TRP A 20 -9.76 23.65 -18.13
CA TRP A 20 -10.07 22.77 -17.01
C TRP A 20 -11.15 23.37 -16.08
N ILE A 21 -11.10 24.68 -15.81
CA ILE A 21 -12.12 25.38 -15.03
C ILE A 21 -13.46 25.38 -15.77
N ARG A 22 -13.47 25.62 -17.09
CA ARG A 22 -14.69 25.60 -17.91
C ARG A 22 -15.33 24.20 -18.03
N SER A 23 -14.56 23.14 -17.79
CA SER A 23 -15.05 21.75 -17.77
C SER A 23 -15.76 21.37 -16.47
N LYS A 24 -15.54 22.08 -15.36
CA LYS A 24 -16.17 21.80 -14.06
C LYS A 24 -17.47 22.58 -13.82
N GLU A 25 -17.73 23.62 -14.61
CA GLU A 25 -18.83 24.56 -14.38
C GLU A 25 -20.13 24.25 -15.17
N THR A 26 -20.20 23.11 -15.86
CA THR A 26 -21.38 22.72 -16.67
C THR A 26 -22.00 21.37 -16.30
N ARG A 27 -21.75 20.86 -15.09
CA ARG A 27 -22.58 19.79 -14.50
C ARG A 27 -23.40 20.36 -13.34
N ASP A 28 -24.44 21.10 -13.70
CA ASP A 28 -25.63 21.35 -12.87
C ASP A 28 -26.08 20.03 -12.21
N LEU A 29 -26.37 19.96 -10.91
CA LEU A 29 -27.42 20.70 -10.16
C LEU A 29 -28.86 20.34 -10.57
N ALA A 30 -29.15 19.05 -10.67
CA ALA A 30 -30.45 18.43 -10.38
C ALA A 30 -30.16 16.92 -10.32
N GLU A 31 -30.23 16.19 -9.21
CA GLU A 31 -31.34 16.00 -8.30
C GLU A 31 -30.78 15.47 -6.96
N LEU A 32 -31.14 16.09 -5.83
CA LEU A 32 -30.91 15.54 -4.49
C LEU A 32 -32.25 15.44 -3.76
N PRO A 33 -32.77 14.24 -3.45
CA PRO A 33 -33.76 14.09 -2.40
C PRO A 33 -33.07 14.10 -1.03
N ARG A 34 -33.65 14.92 -0.15
CA ARG A 34 -33.15 15.34 1.15
C ARG A 34 -33.14 14.21 2.18
N LEU A 35 -32.03 14.13 2.92
CA LEU A 35 -31.90 13.39 4.18
C LEU A 35 -32.90 13.91 5.22
N HIS A 36 -33.71 13.01 5.78
CA HIS A 36 -34.44 13.28 7.01
C HIS A 36 -34.36 12.09 7.97
N ARG A 37 -33.78 12.40 9.15
CA ARG A 37 -33.88 11.77 10.47
C ARG A 37 -32.94 10.59 10.82
N LEU A 38 -31.95 10.96 11.63
CA LEU A 38 -31.44 10.22 12.78
C LEU A 38 -32.41 10.34 13.98
N ALA A 39 -32.27 9.39 14.93
CA ALA A 39 -32.86 9.22 16.29
C ALA A 39 -34.12 8.32 16.35
N ASP A 40 -34.21 7.19 17.07
CA ASP A 40 -33.40 6.43 18.08
C ASP A 40 -33.98 4.96 18.13
N PRO A 41 -33.80 4.10 19.17
CA PRO A 41 -32.65 3.26 19.54
C PRO A 41 -32.95 1.72 19.59
N ILE A 42 -31.86 0.94 19.67
CA ILE A 42 -31.66 -0.52 19.93
C ILE A 42 -32.86 -1.37 20.44
N ALA A 43 -33.22 -2.43 19.70
CA ALA A 43 -33.72 -3.73 20.24
C ALA A 43 -33.80 -4.85 19.17
N GLY A 44 -33.24 -6.04 19.48
CA GLY A 44 -33.48 -7.33 18.80
C GLY A 44 -32.52 -7.65 17.65
N SER A 45 -31.46 -8.43 17.84
CA SER A 45 -31.40 -9.90 17.80
C SER A 45 -31.69 -10.50 16.42
N GLU A 46 -30.67 -11.18 15.90
CA GLU A 46 -30.63 -12.15 14.78
C GLU A 46 -30.39 -11.57 13.38
N ASP A 47 -29.33 -12.12 12.77
CA ASP A 47 -28.97 -12.17 11.36
C ASP A 47 -29.13 -10.89 10.55
N HIS A 48 -28.01 -10.28 10.11
CA HIS A 48 -27.81 -9.72 8.77
C HIS A 48 -26.38 -9.15 8.68
N LEU A 49 -25.46 -9.97 8.16
CA LEU A 49 -24.25 -9.48 7.50
C LEU A 49 -24.68 -8.59 6.31
N PRO A 50 -23.95 -7.51 5.98
CA PRO A 50 -24.21 -6.79 4.75
C PRO A 50 -23.98 -7.74 3.57
N ALA A 51 -25.04 -7.97 2.79
CA ALA A 51 -24.96 -8.78 1.60
C ALA A 51 -23.86 -8.23 0.67
N LEU A 52 -22.95 -9.10 0.23
CA LEU A 52 -22.21 -8.87 -1.00
C LEU A 52 -23.22 -8.45 -2.08
N PRO A 53 -22.93 -7.46 -2.93
CA PRO A 53 -23.87 -7.07 -3.98
C PRO A 53 -24.36 -8.32 -4.71
N GLU A 54 -25.68 -8.55 -4.68
CA GLU A 54 -26.32 -9.62 -5.44
C GLU A 54 -26.08 -9.32 -6.92
N PHE A 55 -25.04 -9.92 -7.49
CA PHE A 55 -24.81 -9.91 -8.92
C PHE A 55 -25.80 -10.88 -9.55
N SER A 56 -26.96 -10.33 -9.92
CA SER A 56 -27.95 -10.93 -10.81
C SER A 56 -27.26 -11.67 -11.95
N GLU A 57 -27.44 -12.99 -11.94
CA GLU A 57 -27.20 -13.96 -13.02
C GLU A 57 -25.82 -13.89 -13.71
N ALA A 58 -25.04 -14.95 -13.52
CA ALA A 58 -23.95 -15.28 -14.43
C ALA A 58 -24.47 -15.18 -15.88
N PRO A 59 -23.78 -14.46 -16.79
CA PRO A 59 -24.18 -14.50 -18.18
C PRO A 59 -24.04 -15.94 -18.65
N VAL A 60 -25.18 -16.54 -19.01
CA VAL A 60 -25.22 -17.71 -19.88
C VAL A 60 -24.31 -17.41 -21.05
N LEU A 61 -23.35 -18.29 -21.31
CA LEU A 61 -22.47 -18.19 -22.48
C LEU A 61 -23.36 -18.30 -23.73
N ASP A 62 -23.81 -17.15 -24.25
CA ASP A 62 -24.48 -17.06 -25.53
C ASP A 62 -23.46 -17.49 -26.59
N GLY A 63 -23.64 -18.70 -27.08
CA GLY A 63 -22.88 -19.27 -28.18
C GLY A 63 -23.18 -18.48 -29.44
N GLY A 64 -22.45 -17.39 -29.63
CA GLY A 64 -22.48 -16.59 -30.84
C GLY A 64 -22.08 -17.44 -32.04
N GLU A 65 -23.08 -17.92 -32.77
CA GLU A 65 -22.94 -18.49 -34.11
C GLU A 65 -22.33 -17.42 -35.04
N GLY A 66 -21.02 -17.51 -35.24
CA GLY A 66 -20.28 -16.66 -36.16
C GLY A 66 -18.93 -17.29 -36.49
N ARG A 67 -18.87 -18.05 -37.59
CA ARG A 67 -17.65 -18.59 -38.20
C ARG A 67 -16.58 -17.48 -38.37
N ALA A 68 -15.67 -17.38 -37.43
CA ALA A 68 -14.34 -16.83 -37.58
C ALA A 68 -13.36 -17.95 -37.21
N ASP A 69 -12.32 -18.14 -38.01
CA ASP A 69 -11.36 -19.25 -37.93
C ASP A 69 -11.07 -19.70 -36.49
N VAL A 70 -11.49 -20.92 -36.15
CA VAL A 70 -11.15 -21.58 -34.88
C VAL A 70 -9.67 -21.96 -34.96
N VAL A 71 -8.79 -20.96 -34.83
CA VAL A 71 -7.36 -21.18 -34.67
C VAL A 71 -7.18 -21.73 -33.27
N SER A 72 -6.88 -23.03 -33.20
CA SER A 72 -6.65 -23.75 -31.96
C SER A 72 -5.54 -23.11 -31.11
N PHE A 73 -5.67 -23.24 -29.79
CA PHE A 73 -4.62 -22.89 -28.84
C PHE A 73 -3.53 -23.98 -28.71
N ASP A 74 -3.71 -25.12 -29.38
CA ASP A 74 -2.79 -26.24 -29.35
C ASP A 74 -1.43 -25.90 -29.95
N GLY A 75 -0.36 -26.35 -29.29
CA GLY A 75 1.01 -26.18 -29.76
C GLY A 75 1.51 -24.73 -29.76
N LEU A 76 0.76 -23.79 -29.18
CA LEU A 76 1.21 -22.41 -29.05
C LEU A 76 2.35 -22.31 -28.02
N SER A 77 3.40 -21.57 -28.39
CA SER A 77 4.41 -21.14 -27.41
C SER A 77 3.76 -20.28 -26.31
N SER A 78 4.35 -20.24 -25.11
CA SER A 78 3.83 -19.43 -23.99
C SER A 78 3.53 -17.97 -24.38
N LYS A 79 4.38 -17.38 -25.23
CA LYS A 79 4.19 -16.00 -25.72
C LYS A 79 3.01 -15.90 -26.69
N ALA A 80 2.87 -16.85 -27.61
CA ALA A 80 1.77 -16.88 -28.57
C ALA A 80 0.43 -17.15 -27.87
N LEU A 81 0.44 -18.03 -26.86
CA LEU A 81 -0.71 -18.30 -26.01
C LEU A 81 -1.17 -17.04 -25.27
N ALA A 82 -0.25 -16.30 -24.64
CA ALA A 82 -0.58 -15.04 -23.97
C ALA A 82 -1.21 -14.02 -24.92
N ILE A 83 -0.63 -13.83 -26.12
CA ILE A 83 -1.17 -12.92 -27.14
C ILE A 83 -2.57 -13.38 -27.58
N ARG A 84 -2.80 -14.69 -27.71
CA ARG A 84 -4.10 -15.19 -28.14
C ARG A 84 -5.16 -15.05 -27.05
N ALA A 85 -4.80 -15.33 -25.80
CA ALA A 85 -5.66 -15.13 -24.64
C ALA A 85 -5.97 -13.64 -24.42
N GLU A 86 -5.05 -12.73 -24.77
CA GLU A 86 -5.29 -11.30 -24.79
C GLU A 86 -6.43 -10.90 -25.74
N GLN A 87 -6.54 -11.58 -26.89
CA GLN A 87 -7.57 -11.32 -27.88
C GLN A 87 -8.93 -11.92 -27.49
N ASP A 88 -8.92 -13.12 -26.90
CA ASP A 88 -10.13 -13.83 -26.52
C ASP A 88 -9.89 -14.71 -25.28
N ILE A 89 -10.06 -14.09 -24.11
CA ILE A 89 -9.89 -14.78 -22.83
C ILE A 89 -10.98 -15.83 -22.58
N GLY A 90 -12.17 -15.66 -23.17
CA GLY A 90 -13.26 -16.63 -23.04
C GLY A 90 -12.95 -17.92 -23.77
N ALA A 91 -12.50 -17.82 -25.04
CA ALA A 91 -12.06 -18.98 -25.80
C ALA A 91 -10.85 -19.67 -25.17
N ALA A 92 -9.91 -18.90 -24.60
CA ALA A 92 -8.75 -19.47 -23.90
C ALA A 92 -9.15 -20.26 -22.65
N LEU A 93 -10.08 -19.72 -21.83
CA LEU A 93 -10.59 -20.42 -20.65
C LEU A 93 -11.37 -21.69 -21.02
N ASN A 94 -12.23 -21.63 -22.05
CA ASN A 94 -12.98 -22.78 -22.51
C ASN A 94 -12.04 -23.89 -23.00
N TRP A 95 -11.09 -23.56 -23.88
CA TRP A 95 -10.08 -24.51 -24.37
C TRP A 95 -9.28 -25.12 -23.22
N LEU A 96 -8.88 -24.32 -22.24
CA LEU A 96 -8.13 -24.79 -21.07
C LEU A 96 -8.94 -25.80 -20.23
N SER A 97 -10.26 -25.65 -20.17
CA SER A 97 -11.14 -26.54 -19.40
C SER A 97 -11.61 -27.78 -20.15
N GLU A 98 -11.79 -27.68 -21.48
CA GLU A 98 -12.41 -28.74 -22.29
C GLU A 98 -11.39 -29.58 -23.08
N ASP A 99 -10.33 -28.94 -23.58
CA ASP A 99 -9.44 -29.53 -24.58
C ASP A 99 -8.01 -29.78 -24.06
N ALA A 100 -7.52 -28.95 -23.14
CA ALA A 100 -6.13 -29.04 -22.68
C ALA A 100 -5.87 -30.33 -21.89
N ASP A 101 -4.87 -31.11 -22.34
CA ASP A 101 -4.38 -32.23 -21.55
C ASP A 101 -3.62 -31.76 -20.30
N ALA A 102 -3.35 -32.68 -19.36
CA ALA A 102 -2.71 -32.35 -18.09
C ALA A 102 -1.33 -31.67 -18.25
N SER A 103 -0.54 -32.03 -19.25
CA SER A 103 0.79 -31.43 -19.46
C SER A 103 0.69 -30.01 -19.99
N VAL A 104 -0.24 -29.78 -20.92
CA VAL A 104 -0.50 -28.47 -21.50
C VAL A 104 -1.15 -27.56 -20.47
N PHE A 105 -2.10 -28.08 -19.68
CA PHE A 105 -2.80 -27.36 -18.62
C PHE A 105 -1.83 -26.74 -17.63
N GLU A 106 -0.89 -27.51 -17.07
CA GLU A 106 0.09 -27.00 -16.10
C GLU A 106 0.92 -25.82 -16.63
N THR A 107 1.17 -25.79 -17.94
CA THR A 107 1.95 -24.71 -18.57
C THR A 107 1.07 -23.52 -18.98
N ALA A 108 -0.12 -23.80 -19.50
CA ALA A 108 -1.05 -22.80 -20.03
C ALA A 108 -1.84 -22.08 -18.94
N TYR A 109 -2.17 -22.79 -17.87
CA TYR A 109 -3.02 -22.29 -16.79
C TYR A 109 -2.47 -21.02 -16.13
N PRO A 110 -1.20 -20.94 -15.69
CA PRO A 110 -0.65 -19.71 -15.12
C PRO A 110 -0.71 -18.52 -16.10
N ILE A 111 -0.50 -18.78 -17.39
CA ILE A 111 -0.49 -17.74 -18.43
C ILE A 111 -1.90 -17.17 -18.62
N ILE A 112 -2.89 -18.06 -18.78
CA ILE A 112 -4.28 -17.67 -18.97
C ILE A 112 -4.85 -17.00 -17.71
N MET A 113 -4.49 -17.46 -16.51
CA MET A 113 -4.92 -16.82 -15.27
C MET A 113 -4.34 -15.41 -15.11
N HIS A 114 -3.07 -15.21 -15.43
CA HIS A 114 -2.49 -13.86 -15.44
C HIS A 114 -3.16 -12.94 -16.47
N GLU A 115 -3.56 -13.50 -17.60
CA GLU A 115 -4.29 -12.77 -18.62
C GLU A 115 -5.71 -12.40 -18.17
N LEU A 116 -6.39 -13.34 -17.51
CA LEU A 116 -7.70 -13.11 -16.92
C LEU A 116 -7.65 -11.98 -15.89
N VAL A 117 -6.64 -11.94 -15.02
CA VAL A 117 -6.47 -10.85 -14.05
C VAL A 117 -6.29 -9.50 -14.74
N ARG A 118 -5.55 -9.46 -15.85
CA ARG A 118 -5.28 -8.24 -16.61
C ARG A 118 -6.55 -7.67 -17.26
N GLN A 119 -7.40 -8.53 -17.81
CA GLN A 119 -8.61 -8.10 -18.53
C GLN A 119 -9.86 -8.00 -17.66
N ARG A 120 -10.00 -8.93 -16.69
CA ARG A 120 -11.22 -9.14 -15.89
C ARG A 120 -10.84 -9.43 -14.43
N PRO A 121 -10.25 -8.47 -13.70
CA PRO A 121 -9.79 -8.68 -12.33
C PRO A 121 -10.90 -9.11 -11.37
N LEU A 122 -12.14 -8.63 -11.58
CA LEU A 122 -13.30 -9.03 -10.76
C LEU A 122 -13.66 -10.51 -10.96
N GLN A 123 -13.64 -10.98 -12.21
CA GLN A 123 -13.88 -12.40 -12.51
C GLN A 123 -12.75 -13.25 -11.92
N ALA A 124 -11.50 -12.83 -12.05
CA ALA A 124 -10.36 -13.53 -11.48
C ALA A 124 -10.42 -13.61 -9.94
N ALA A 125 -10.89 -12.54 -9.28
CA ALA A 125 -11.02 -12.48 -7.82
C ALA A 125 -11.97 -13.54 -7.25
N GLN A 126 -13.01 -13.91 -8.02
CA GLN A 126 -13.96 -14.96 -7.64
C GLN A 126 -13.33 -16.36 -7.65
N MET A 127 -12.29 -16.58 -8.46
CA MET A 127 -11.62 -17.88 -8.60
C MET A 127 -10.54 -18.11 -7.53
N ILE A 128 -10.04 -17.05 -6.90
CA ILE A 128 -8.93 -17.13 -5.94
C ILE A 128 -9.18 -18.11 -4.77
N PRO A 129 -10.36 -18.14 -4.13
CA PRO A 129 -10.62 -19.07 -3.03
C PRO A 129 -10.52 -20.55 -3.43
N GLU A 130 -10.74 -20.86 -4.71
CA GLU A 130 -10.72 -22.23 -5.24
C GLU A 130 -9.31 -22.73 -5.58
N LEU A 131 -8.35 -21.82 -5.76
CA LEU A 131 -6.98 -22.19 -6.09
C LEU A 131 -6.33 -22.90 -4.91
N GLN A 132 -5.33 -23.75 -5.15
CA GLN A 132 -4.46 -24.27 -4.08
C GLN A 132 -3.44 -23.23 -3.63
N SER A 133 -2.96 -23.36 -2.39
CA SER A 133 -2.02 -22.41 -1.80
C SER A 133 -0.66 -22.57 -2.47
N GLY A 134 -0.06 -21.47 -2.89
CA GLY A 134 1.23 -21.50 -3.54
C GLY A 134 1.47 -20.27 -4.41
N PHE A 135 2.61 -20.30 -5.10
CA PHE A 135 3.13 -19.16 -5.84
C PHE A 135 2.12 -18.53 -6.81
N LEU A 136 1.36 -19.35 -7.55
CA LEU A 136 0.39 -18.83 -8.51
C LEU A 136 -0.73 -18.04 -7.82
N ARG A 137 -1.35 -18.60 -6.76
CA ARG A 137 -2.40 -17.93 -6.01
C ARG A 137 -1.90 -16.60 -5.46
N ASP A 138 -0.72 -16.59 -4.83
CA ASP A 138 -0.15 -15.39 -4.21
C ASP A 138 0.18 -14.30 -5.24
N SER A 139 0.69 -14.72 -6.40
CA SER A 139 0.99 -13.85 -7.55
C SER A 139 -0.28 -13.23 -8.16
N LEU A 140 -1.35 -14.03 -8.31
CA LEU A 140 -2.64 -13.56 -8.81
C LEU A 140 -3.30 -12.61 -7.82
N VAL A 141 -3.31 -12.90 -6.52
CA VAL A 141 -3.84 -11.99 -5.48
C VAL A 141 -3.16 -10.62 -5.57
N THR A 142 -1.83 -10.60 -5.68
CA THR A 142 -1.06 -9.35 -5.82
C THR A 142 -1.43 -8.60 -7.10
N SER A 143 -1.64 -9.32 -8.20
CA SER A 143 -1.99 -8.74 -9.50
C SER A 143 -3.42 -8.20 -9.51
N ILE A 144 -4.38 -8.96 -8.96
CA ILE A 144 -5.78 -8.55 -8.81
C ILE A 144 -5.85 -7.30 -7.96
N SER A 145 -5.16 -7.29 -6.82
CA SER A 145 -5.11 -6.13 -5.92
C SER A 145 -4.68 -4.86 -6.65
N ARG A 146 -3.60 -4.95 -7.44
CA ARG A 146 -3.11 -3.81 -8.22
C ARG A 146 -4.09 -3.37 -9.31
N GLN A 147 -4.67 -4.30 -10.06
CA GLN A 147 -5.60 -3.96 -11.15
C GLN A 147 -6.93 -3.42 -10.63
N TRP A 148 -7.47 -4.02 -9.56
CA TRP A 148 -8.76 -3.62 -9.01
C TRP A 148 -8.68 -2.24 -8.37
N VAL A 149 -7.61 -1.93 -7.62
CA VAL A 149 -7.43 -0.58 -7.03
C VAL A 149 -7.44 0.54 -8.09
N GLN A 150 -7.00 0.27 -9.32
CA GLN A 150 -7.07 1.27 -10.41
C GLN A 150 -8.51 1.58 -10.85
N VAL A 151 -9.43 0.65 -10.59
CA VAL A 151 -10.85 0.77 -10.95
C VAL A 151 -11.65 1.27 -9.76
N ASP A 152 -11.50 0.62 -8.60
CA ASP A 152 -12.25 0.87 -7.37
C ASP A 152 -11.45 0.35 -6.16
N SER A 153 -10.85 1.27 -5.40
CA SER A 153 -10.07 0.95 -4.19
C SER A 153 -10.93 0.43 -3.05
N ASP A 154 -12.15 0.97 -2.87
CA ASP A 154 -13.04 0.61 -1.77
C ASP A 154 -13.57 -0.81 -1.95
N ALA A 155 -13.98 -1.15 -3.18
CA ALA A 155 -14.40 -2.51 -3.52
C ALA A 155 -13.26 -3.53 -3.37
N ALA A 156 -12.02 -3.17 -3.75
CA ALA A 156 -10.86 -4.05 -3.57
C ALA A 156 -10.57 -4.33 -2.09
N LEU A 157 -10.68 -3.31 -1.22
CA LEU A 157 -10.50 -3.48 0.23
C LEU A 157 -11.61 -4.32 0.87
N ALA A 158 -12.85 -4.12 0.42
CA ALA A 158 -13.98 -4.93 0.85
C ALA A 158 -13.80 -6.40 0.43
N TRP A 159 -13.39 -6.67 -0.81
CA TRP A 159 -13.06 -8.01 -1.28
C TRP A 159 -11.98 -8.67 -0.42
N ALA A 160 -10.86 -7.99 -0.22
CA ALA A 160 -9.76 -8.52 0.55
C ALA A 160 -10.20 -8.92 1.97
N SER A 161 -11.06 -8.11 2.59
CA SER A 161 -11.59 -8.35 3.94
C SER A 161 -12.65 -9.45 4.00
N ALA A 162 -13.34 -9.74 2.89
CA ALA A 162 -14.39 -10.75 2.82
C ALA A 162 -13.86 -12.18 2.62
N LEU A 163 -12.57 -12.37 2.32
CA LEU A 163 -11.97 -13.69 2.13
C LEU A 163 -12.01 -14.49 3.44
N GLU A 164 -12.53 -15.73 3.40
CA GLU A 164 -12.73 -16.56 4.60
C GLU A 164 -11.40 -17.07 5.18
N ASP A 165 -10.52 -17.57 4.31
CA ASP A 165 -9.20 -18.06 4.69
C ASP A 165 -8.35 -16.90 5.24
N ALA A 166 -7.90 -17.04 6.49
CA ALA A 166 -7.20 -15.97 7.20
C ALA A 166 -5.85 -15.60 6.58
N SER A 167 -5.12 -16.58 6.03
CA SER A 167 -3.83 -16.35 5.39
C SER A 167 -4.01 -15.58 4.09
N LEU A 168 -4.98 -16.03 3.28
CA LEU A 168 -5.35 -15.40 2.02
C LEU A 168 -5.89 -13.98 2.24
N ARG A 169 -6.77 -13.78 3.23
CA ARG A 169 -7.29 -12.47 3.65
C ARG A 169 -6.15 -11.52 4.00
N GLY A 170 -5.22 -11.95 4.88
CA GLY A 170 -4.08 -11.12 5.27
C GLY A 170 -3.17 -10.76 4.10
N HIS A 171 -2.95 -11.68 3.16
CA HIS A 171 -2.18 -11.41 1.94
C HIS A 171 -2.88 -10.43 1.00
N ALA A 172 -4.18 -10.62 0.77
CA ALA A 172 -4.98 -9.74 -0.06
C ALA A 172 -5.08 -8.34 0.54
N GLN A 173 -5.34 -8.21 1.85
CA GLN A 173 -5.42 -6.92 2.54
C GLN A 173 -4.10 -6.14 2.42
N ARG A 174 -2.98 -6.81 2.65
CA ARG A 174 -1.65 -6.20 2.47
C ARG A 174 -1.43 -5.78 1.03
N SER A 175 -1.76 -6.64 0.07
CA SER A 175 -1.55 -6.40 -1.36
C SER A 175 -2.39 -5.25 -1.89
N VAL A 176 -3.68 -5.17 -1.50
CA VAL A 176 -4.59 -4.07 -1.85
C VAL A 176 -4.10 -2.78 -1.21
N LEU A 177 -3.76 -2.80 0.08
CA LEU A 177 -3.31 -1.59 0.76
C LEU A 177 -2.02 -1.03 0.16
N LEU A 178 -1.08 -1.90 -0.24
CA LEU A 178 0.13 -1.48 -0.95
C LEU A 178 -0.22 -0.85 -2.31
N ALA A 179 -1.16 -1.43 -3.06
CA ALA A 179 -1.61 -0.85 -4.31
C ALA A 179 -2.31 0.51 -4.11
N VAL A 180 -3.11 0.66 -3.05
CA VAL A 180 -3.71 1.96 -2.67
C VAL A 180 -2.60 2.95 -2.32
N CYS A 181 -1.58 2.54 -1.57
CA CYS A 181 -0.44 3.39 -1.21
C CYS A 181 0.35 3.88 -2.44
N GLU A 182 0.53 3.01 -3.43
CA GLU A 182 1.14 3.36 -4.72
C GLU A 182 0.33 4.44 -5.45
N ALA A 183 -1.01 4.38 -5.40
CA ALA A 183 -1.88 5.41 -5.97
C ALA A 183 -1.90 6.70 -5.13
N SER A 184 -2.14 6.57 -3.83
CA SER A 184 -2.30 7.66 -2.87
C SER A 184 -1.95 7.19 -1.45
N TYR A 185 -0.87 7.74 -0.90
CA TYR A 185 -0.46 7.48 0.48
C TYR A 185 -1.49 7.95 1.50
N GLU A 186 -2.14 9.09 1.23
CA GLU A 186 -3.13 9.68 2.13
C GLU A 186 -4.37 8.78 2.25
N ASP A 187 -4.83 8.22 1.13
CA ASP A 187 -5.98 7.30 1.12
C ASP A 187 -5.62 5.99 1.83
N ALA A 188 -4.45 5.41 1.54
CA ALA A 188 -3.98 4.19 2.21
C ALA A 188 -3.92 4.37 3.74
N MET A 189 -3.42 5.51 4.19
CA MET A 189 -3.37 5.83 5.61
C MET A 189 -4.77 6.05 6.19
N GLY A 190 -5.65 6.77 5.48
CA GLY A 190 -7.05 6.91 5.86
C GLY A 190 -7.73 5.55 6.10
N HIS A 191 -7.48 4.57 5.22
CA HIS A 191 -8.02 3.22 5.38
C HIS A 191 -7.44 2.49 6.60
N VAL A 192 -6.12 2.50 6.79
CA VAL A 192 -5.48 1.88 7.97
C VAL A 192 -6.08 2.43 9.27
N LEU A 193 -6.36 3.73 9.29
CA LEU A 193 -6.89 4.43 10.43
C LEU A 193 -8.36 4.17 10.72
N ALA A 194 -9.14 3.89 9.67
CA ALA A 194 -10.53 3.51 9.81
C ALA A 194 -10.72 2.06 10.33
N LEU A 195 -9.67 1.25 10.39
CA LEU A 195 -9.75 -0.13 10.88
C LEU A 195 -10.08 -0.17 12.38
N SER A 196 -11.12 -0.93 12.71
CA SER A 196 -11.56 -1.15 14.10
C SER A 196 -10.73 -2.20 14.83
N VAL A 197 -10.08 -3.11 14.10
CA VAL A 197 -9.20 -4.15 14.66
C VAL A 197 -7.81 -3.58 14.83
N GLU A 198 -7.36 -3.53 16.09
CA GLU A 198 -6.14 -2.84 16.46
C GLU A 198 -4.86 -3.51 15.98
N GLN A 199 -4.81 -4.85 16.01
CA GLN A 199 -3.67 -5.61 15.52
C GLN A 199 -3.49 -5.43 14.00
N ASP A 200 -4.59 -5.53 13.24
CA ASP A 200 -4.57 -5.34 11.79
C ASP A 200 -4.10 -3.93 11.42
N ARG A 201 -4.55 -2.92 12.19
CA ARG A 201 -4.11 -1.53 12.04
C ARG A 201 -2.59 -1.40 12.23
N LEU A 202 -2.00 -2.04 13.25
CA LEU A 202 -0.54 -2.00 13.48
C LEU A 202 0.26 -2.68 12.36
N ASP A 203 -0.18 -3.85 11.92
CA ASP A 203 0.50 -4.63 10.90
C ASP A 203 0.45 -3.93 9.53
N LEU A 204 -0.69 -3.32 9.21
CA LEU A 204 -0.90 -2.58 7.97
C LEU A 204 -0.25 -1.19 8.00
N LEU A 205 -0.21 -0.51 9.15
CA LEU A 205 0.56 0.72 9.35
C LEU A 205 2.06 0.48 9.10
N SER A 206 2.61 -0.60 9.66
CA SER A 206 4.00 -1.00 9.44
C SER A 206 4.26 -1.29 7.96
N THR A 207 3.31 -1.91 7.27
CA THR A 207 3.38 -2.19 5.83
C THR A 207 3.43 -0.89 5.01
N VAL A 208 2.52 0.06 5.28
CA VAL A 208 2.43 1.34 4.54
C VAL A 208 3.69 2.18 4.77
N PHE A 209 4.21 2.22 6.00
CA PHE A 209 5.48 2.89 6.28
C PHE A 209 6.65 2.23 5.55
N ALA A 210 6.78 0.91 5.61
CA ALA A 210 7.85 0.18 4.93
C ALA A 210 7.83 0.44 3.41
N HIS A 211 6.64 0.45 2.81
CA HIS A 211 6.47 0.75 1.39
C HIS A 211 6.87 2.18 1.05
N GLU A 212 6.38 3.16 1.81
CA GLU A 212 6.68 4.58 1.55
C GLU A 212 8.20 4.83 1.68
N ILE A 213 8.86 4.24 2.67
CA ILE A 213 10.31 4.27 2.87
C ILE A 213 11.08 3.72 1.68
N GLN A 214 10.60 2.62 1.10
CA GLN A 214 11.25 1.97 -0.03
C GLN A 214 10.96 2.67 -1.36
N SER A 215 9.81 3.33 -1.46
CA SER A 215 9.43 4.10 -2.63
C SER A 215 10.28 5.38 -2.74
N GLN A 216 10.69 5.75 -3.95
CA GLN A 216 11.51 6.95 -4.18
C GLN A 216 10.81 8.28 -3.83
N ARG A 217 9.59 8.25 -3.27
CA ARG A 217 8.81 9.42 -2.82
C ARG A 217 9.41 10.11 -1.59
N LEU A 218 10.07 9.37 -0.69
CA LEU A 218 10.64 9.99 0.52
C LEU A 218 11.99 10.68 0.33
N ARG A 219 12.63 10.57 -0.85
CA ARG A 219 13.78 11.44 -1.15
C ARG A 219 13.37 12.92 -1.32
N THR A 220 12.08 13.21 -1.53
CA THR A 220 11.60 14.55 -1.87
C THR A 220 10.55 15.11 -0.89
N GLN A 221 10.01 14.31 0.02
CA GLN A 221 9.07 14.73 1.07
C GLN A 221 9.80 15.22 2.34
N SER A 222 9.24 16.21 3.04
CA SER A 222 9.82 16.73 4.28
C SER A 222 9.55 15.81 5.47
N SER A 223 10.56 15.57 6.31
CA SER A 223 10.48 14.74 7.53
C SER A 223 9.34 15.16 8.48
N SER A 224 8.92 16.42 8.44
CA SER A 224 7.78 16.95 9.18
C SER A 224 6.43 16.33 8.79
N ARG A 225 6.20 16.08 7.50
CA ARG A 225 4.93 15.51 7.01
C ARG A 225 4.82 14.04 7.40
N LEU A 226 5.94 13.31 7.35
CA LEU A 226 6.00 11.92 7.77
C LEU A 226 5.74 11.78 9.27
N LEU A 227 6.40 12.60 10.09
CA LEU A 227 6.19 12.57 11.53
C LEU A 227 4.74 12.93 11.88
N GLN A 228 4.17 13.96 11.26
CA GLN A 228 2.80 14.36 11.49
C GLN A 228 1.82 13.23 11.20
N LEU A 229 2.00 12.54 10.08
CA LEU A 229 1.11 11.47 9.68
C LEU A 229 1.30 10.22 10.53
N ALA A 230 2.53 9.87 10.91
CA ALA A 230 2.78 8.80 11.87
C ALA A 230 2.13 9.07 13.23
N GLU A 231 2.32 10.27 13.78
CA GLU A 231 1.73 10.64 15.06
C GLU A 231 0.20 10.74 14.98
N SER A 232 -0.37 11.37 13.94
CA SER A 232 -1.83 11.43 13.79
C SER A 232 -2.46 10.04 13.70
N SER A 233 -1.72 9.09 13.14
CA SER A 233 -2.15 7.70 13.00
C SER A 233 -2.11 6.96 14.32
N ILE A 234 -0.99 7.09 15.03
CA ILE A 234 -0.75 6.46 16.31
C ILE A 234 -1.69 7.04 17.38
N GLU A 235 -1.97 8.34 17.35
CA GLU A 235 -2.88 9.01 18.29
C GLU A 235 -4.32 8.45 18.23
N GLN A 236 -4.74 7.87 17.10
CA GLN A 236 -6.07 7.24 16.95
C GLN A 236 -6.17 5.85 17.59
N ILE A 237 -5.07 5.34 18.11
CA ILE A 237 -5.04 4.08 18.86
C ILE A 237 -5.51 4.35 20.29
N SER A 238 -6.66 3.77 20.64
CA SER A 238 -7.32 3.98 21.94
C SER A 238 -6.48 3.51 23.12
N GLU A 239 -5.72 2.42 22.96
CA GLU A 239 -4.91 1.84 24.04
C GLU A 239 -3.50 2.46 24.08
N ALA A 240 -3.12 3.02 25.23
CA ALA A 240 -1.80 3.62 25.43
C ALA A 240 -0.63 2.63 25.20
N PRO A 241 -0.69 1.37 25.70
CA PRO A 241 0.38 0.40 25.47
C PRO A 241 0.65 0.12 23.98
N LEU A 242 -0.42 0.07 23.19
CA LEU A 242 -0.33 -0.22 21.77
C LEU A 242 0.12 1.00 20.97
N ARG A 243 -0.18 2.23 21.42
CA ARG A 243 0.48 3.45 20.92
C ARG A 243 1.99 3.41 21.12
N GLY A 244 2.43 3.00 22.30
CA GLY A 244 3.85 2.83 22.61
C GLY A 244 4.54 1.85 21.65
N ARG A 245 3.90 0.69 21.42
CA ARG A 245 4.40 -0.31 20.48
C ARG A 245 4.42 0.20 19.03
N ALA A 246 3.37 0.89 18.59
CA ALA A 246 3.28 1.45 17.25
C ALA A 246 4.42 2.43 16.96
N ARG A 247 4.72 3.34 17.90
CA ARG A 247 5.85 4.28 17.78
C ARG A 247 7.17 3.54 17.65
N PHE A 248 7.36 2.50 18.46
CA PHE A 248 8.57 1.69 18.45
C PHE A 248 8.78 0.97 17.11
N GLU A 249 7.75 0.32 16.56
CA GLU A 249 7.84 -0.37 15.26
C GLU A 249 8.05 0.61 14.10
N ALA A 250 7.28 1.71 14.07
CA ALA A 250 7.44 2.74 13.04
C ALA A 250 8.86 3.33 13.04
N ALA A 251 9.43 3.57 14.23
CA ALA A 251 10.79 4.07 14.35
C ALA A 251 11.86 3.07 13.86
N GLN A 252 11.70 1.77 14.14
CA GLN A 252 12.61 0.74 13.63
C GLN A 252 12.67 0.74 12.10
N LEU A 253 11.53 0.90 11.44
CA LEU A 253 11.46 0.95 9.98
C LEU A 253 12.14 2.23 9.44
N LEU A 254 11.92 3.36 10.13
CA LEU A 254 12.37 4.67 9.67
C LEU A 254 13.84 4.97 9.95
N ILE A 255 14.48 4.25 10.87
CA ILE A 255 15.83 4.59 11.35
C ILE A 255 16.88 4.72 10.24
N ALA A 256 16.81 3.85 9.23
CA ALA A 256 17.77 3.80 8.12
C ALA A 256 17.58 4.92 7.09
N THR A 257 16.41 5.57 7.07
CA THR A 257 16.05 6.54 6.03
C THR A 257 15.72 7.93 6.57
N HIS A 258 15.16 8.01 7.78
CA HIS A 258 14.72 9.22 8.46
C HIS A 258 15.05 9.14 9.95
N PRO A 259 16.34 9.14 10.33
CA PRO A 259 16.77 8.94 11.71
C PRO A 259 16.22 10.02 12.68
N GLN A 260 15.97 11.24 12.20
CA GLN A 260 15.28 12.29 12.97
C GLN A 260 13.82 11.94 13.31
N VAL A 261 13.07 11.36 12.37
CA VAL A 261 11.68 10.94 12.61
C VAL A 261 11.67 9.74 13.55
N ALA A 262 12.57 8.78 13.33
CA ALA A 262 12.75 7.65 14.23
C ALA A 262 13.05 8.10 15.65
N PHE A 263 14.02 9.01 15.85
CA PHE A 263 14.35 9.55 17.17
C PHE A 263 13.13 10.19 17.86
N ALA A 264 12.38 11.04 17.15
CA ALA A 264 11.20 11.71 17.69
C ALA A 264 10.07 10.73 18.10
N LEU A 265 9.88 9.65 17.35
CA LEU A 265 8.90 8.61 17.64
C LEU A 265 9.31 7.76 18.85
N VAL A 266 10.56 7.30 18.93
CA VAL A 266 11.04 6.47 20.06
C VAL A 266 11.08 7.27 21.36
N GLU A 267 11.40 8.56 21.30
CA GLU A 267 11.33 9.45 22.45
C GLU A 267 9.94 9.39 23.11
N ARG A 268 8.88 9.35 22.29
CA ARG A 268 7.47 9.30 22.71
C ARG A 268 6.92 7.88 22.89
N ALA A 269 7.69 6.85 22.57
CA ALA A 269 7.31 5.47 22.79
C ALA A 269 7.34 5.14 24.30
N GLU A 270 6.46 4.24 24.74
CA GLU A 270 6.46 3.77 26.12
C GLU A 270 7.77 3.07 26.48
N ALA A 271 8.13 3.15 27.76
CA ALA A 271 9.35 2.55 28.28
C ALA A 271 9.31 1.02 28.09
N SER A 272 10.27 0.49 27.34
CA SER A 272 10.53 -0.94 27.21
C SER A 272 12.03 -1.17 27.25
N ASP A 273 12.44 -2.40 27.59
CA ASP A 273 13.86 -2.79 27.60
C ASP A 273 14.55 -2.57 26.24
N SER A 274 13.77 -2.56 25.15
CA SER A 274 14.27 -2.35 23.78
C SER A 274 14.28 -0.88 23.34
N ARG A 275 13.58 0.03 24.05
CA ARG A 275 13.48 1.45 23.69
C ARG A 275 14.82 2.16 23.74
N GLU A 276 15.62 1.90 24.77
CA GLU A 276 16.94 2.53 24.95
C GLU A 276 17.90 2.14 23.81
N GLY A 277 17.96 0.86 23.45
CA GLY A 277 18.77 0.38 22.34
C GLY A 277 18.38 1.04 21.00
N LEU A 278 17.07 1.23 20.76
CA LEU A 278 16.60 1.89 19.55
C LEU A 278 16.87 3.40 19.56
N LEU A 279 16.73 4.08 20.71
CA LEU A 279 17.12 5.50 20.86
C LEU A 279 18.61 5.70 20.54
N LEU A 280 19.47 4.85 21.09
CA LEU A 280 20.92 4.91 20.83
C LEU A 280 21.23 4.71 19.35
N THR A 281 20.58 3.74 18.72
CA THR A 281 20.77 3.48 17.29
C THR A 281 20.28 4.68 16.46
N ALA A 282 19.09 5.21 16.77
CA ALA A 282 18.50 6.31 16.01
C ALA A 282 19.32 7.59 16.15
N PHE A 283 19.78 7.87 17.36
CA PHE A 283 20.62 9.02 17.64
C PHE A 283 22.00 8.91 16.97
N ARG A 284 22.60 7.71 16.94
CA ARG A 284 23.87 7.48 16.24
C ARG A 284 23.70 7.71 14.74
N SER A 285 22.69 7.09 14.12
CA SER A 285 22.41 7.30 12.70
C SER A 285 22.10 8.76 12.38
N LEU A 286 21.39 9.48 13.26
CA LEU A 286 21.15 10.92 13.11
C LEU A 286 22.45 11.72 13.21
N SER A 287 23.31 11.40 14.19
CA SER A 287 24.58 12.08 14.41
C SER A 287 25.56 11.88 13.25
N GLU A 288 25.54 10.70 12.61
CA GLU A 288 26.32 10.41 11.41
C GLU A 288 25.85 11.22 10.19
N LEU A 289 24.54 11.50 10.10
CA LEU A 289 23.94 12.25 9.01
C LEU A 289 24.06 13.77 9.20
N ASP A 290 23.72 14.26 10.39
CA ASP A 290 23.67 15.68 10.76
C ASP A 290 23.92 15.85 12.29
N PRO A 291 25.18 16.09 12.70
CA PRO A 291 25.54 16.26 14.12
C PRO A 291 24.88 17.46 14.80
N ASP A 292 24.64 18.55 14.06
CA ASP A 292 24.07 19.77 14.63
C ASP A 292 22.59 19.58 14.92
N LEU A 293 21.85 18.99 13.97
CA LEU A 293 20.45 18.60 14.18
C LEU A 293 20.32 17.58 15.31
N ALA A 294 21.21 16.57 15.37
CA ALA A 294 21.21 15.58 16.45
C ALA A 294 21.33 16.25 17.82
N ASN A 295 22.31 17.14 17.99
CA ASN A 295 22.51 17.86 19.24
C ASN A 295 21.34 18.78 19.60
N HIS A 296 20.78 19.47 18.60
CA HIS A 296 19.60 20.31 18.80
C HIS A 296 18.40 19.49 19.30
N MET A 297 18.06 18.39 18.61
CA MET A 297 16.96 17.50 19.02
C MET A 297 17.21 16.88 20.40
N LEU A 298 18.44 16.48 20.71
CA LEU A 298 18.78 15.93 22.03
C LEU A 298 18.58 16.97 23.13
N ASN A 299 18.97 18.22 22.89
CA ASN A 299 18.81 19.31 23.84
C ASN A 299 17.31 19.60 24.11
N GLU A 300 16.49 19.62 23.06
CA GLU A 300 15.04 19.86 23.17
C GLU A 300 14.25 18.66 23.70
N SER A 301 14.83 17.45 23.68
CA SER A 301 14.14 16.24 24.12
C SER A 301 13.78 16.24 25.61
N THR A 302 12.72 15.51 25.97
CA THR A 302 12.26 15.30 27.35
C THR A 302 12.96 14.13 28.04
N LEU A 303 14.05 13.60 27.46
CA LEU A 303 14.83 12.52 28.03
C LEU A 303 15.53 12.95 29.33
N SER A 304 15.83 11.98 30.21
CA SER A 304 16.59 12.24 31.43
C SER A 304 18.02 12.67 31.11
N ASP A 305 18.65 13.45 31.99
CA ASP A 305 20.04 13.89 31.82
C ASP A 305 21.00 12.70 31.65
N SER A 306 20.78 11.62 32.41
CA SER A 306 21.55 10.37 32.26
C SER A 306 21.45 9.77 30.86
N MET A 307 20.26 9.76 30.26
CA MET A 307 20.05 9.25 28.90
C MET A 307 20.68 10.18 27.86
N LYS A 308 20.57 11.50 28.06
CA LYS A 308 21.21 12.49 27.19
C LYS A 308 22.74 12.33 27.21
N ASP A 309 23.33 12.10 28.37
CA ASP A 309 24.77 11.86 28.51
C ASP A 309 25.21 10.55 27.84
N GLN A 310 24.43 9.47 27.99
CA GLN A 310 24.66 8.21 27.28
C GLN A 310 24.64 8.42 25.76
N LEU A 311 23.63 9.12 25.23
CA LEU A 311 23.50 9.39 23.80
C LEU A 311 24.68 10.22 23.26
N ARG A 312 25.11 11.27 23.99
CA ARG A 312 26.31 12.05 23.64
C ARG A 312 27.57 11.18 23.61
N SER A 313 27.72 10.28 24.58
CA SER A 313 28.89 9.38 24.65
C SER A 313 28.90 8.35 23.51
N ALA A 314 27.73 7.93 23.05
CA ALA A 314 27.57 6.93 21.99
C ALA A 314 27.78 7.46 20.56
N SER A 315 27.71 8.79 20.39
CA SER A 315 27.96 9.51 19.13
C SER A 315 29.34 10.19 19.08
N GLY A 316 30.20 9.97 20.07
CA GLY A 316 31.58 10.44 20.02
C GLY A 316 32.31 9.87 18.79
N PRO A 317 33.30 10.59 18.23
CA PRO A 317 34.04 10.08 17.08
C PRO A 317 34.59 8.70 17.44
N VAL A 318 34.48 7.74 16.51
CA VAL A 318 35.34 6.56 16.53
C VAL A 318 36.75 7.09 16.39
N LEU A 319 37.38 7.41 17.52
CA LEU A 319 38.81 7.57 17.61
C LEU A 319 39.35 6.19 17.23
N VAL A 320 39.65 6.02 15.95
CA VAL A 320 40.76 5.17 15.57
C VAL A 320 41.95 5.81 16.27
N GLU A 321 42.19 5.40 17.51
CA GLU A 321 43.49 5.55 18.14
C GLU A 321 44.45 4.77 17.25
N MET A 322 44.92 5.43 16.19
CA MET A 322 46.21 5.10 15.62
C MET A 322 47.21 5.36 16.75
N VAL A 323 47.44 4.30 17.53
CA VAL A 323 48.67 4.11 18.28
C VAL A 323 49.78 4.19 17.23
N ILE A 324 50.31 5.37 17.00
CA ILE A 324 51.60 5.55 16.36
C ILE A 324 52.61 5.26 17.47
N PRO A 325 53.27 4.10 17.49
CA PRO A 325 54.33 3.88 18.47
C PRO A 325 55.42 4.93 18.21
N LYS A 326 55.76 5.70 19.24
CA LYS A 326 56.96 6.53 19.23
C LYS A 326 58.13 5.59 18.90
N ARG A 327 58.76 5.81 17.74
CA ARG A 327 59.98 5.09 17.38
C ARG A 327 61.07 5.42 18.42
N PRO A 328 61.84 4.42 18.86
CA PRO A 328 62.98 4.62 19.76
C PRO A 328 64.11 5.42 19.10
#